data_AF-A0A1J5KXP6-F1
#
_entry.id   AF-A0A1J5KXP6-F1
#
_cell.length_a   1.000
_cell.length_b   1.000
_cell.length_c   1.000
_cell.angle_alpha   90.00
_cell.angle_beta   90.00
_cell.angle_gamma   90.00
#
_symmetry.space_group_name_H-M   'P 1'
#
loop_
_entity.id
_entity.type
_entity.pdbx_description
1 polymer ?
#
loop_
_entity_poly.entity_id
_entity_poly.type
_entity_poly.pdbx_seq_one_letter_code
_entity_poly.pdbx_strand_id
1 'polypeptide(L)'
;MNELLTIFSTREFSVIIWSLVIILLTLFKKTIRVSAGKVLKVFLGIKIASILGLYIIYYTIVIFLLNNTILWDIGLLKDSIIWLIFSSSILMFRSVKTDKNYDFIVLLFQDFKFIIYFEFLVNFYTFALWKELIIIPSLSLIAIMHQVASMKAVKNKEYKQVSSYLGNILSIIVILLCSYVFYKIITNYKQLLTYENYKSLLLPIVLILTNLPFYYFLALWSAYESMFVRLKLFYSFKEIKKAKRILFLFCKFNLQKVVEVSKKINFDTTIDDLINHVKSM
;
A
#
# COMPACT_ATOMS: atom_id res chain seq x y z
N MET A 1 8.72 -30.58 -6.07
CA MET A 1 7.53 -30.13 -5.30
C MET A 1 7.84 -30.01 -3.81
N ASN A 2 8.50 -31.00 -3.20
CA ASN A 2 8.85 -30.96 -1.76
C ASN A 2 9.82 -29.82 -1.40
N GLU A 3 10.84 -29.53 -2.21
CA GLU A 3 11.80 -28.44 -1.94
C GLU A 3 11.22 -27.02 -2.11
N LEU A 4 10.13 -26.84 -2.87
CA LEU A 4 9.47 -25.54 -2.98
C LEU A 4 8.51 -25.30 -1.80
N LEU A 5 7.93 -26.38 -1.25
CA LEU A 5 7.08 -26.34 -0.06
C LEU A 5 7.87 -26.18 1.24
N THR A 6 9.19 -26.37 1.24
CA THR A 6 10.04 -26.03 2.40
C THR A 6 10.34 -24.54 2.48
N ILE A 7 10.33 -23.83 1.35
CA ILE A 7 10.62 -22.38 1.28
C ILE A 7 9.34 -21.56 1.38
N PHE A 8 8.30 -21.93 0.64
CA PHE A 8 7.04 -21.20 0.57
C PHE A 8 5.96 -21.86 1.43
N SER A 9 5.17 -21.04 2.12
CA SER A 9 3.98 -21.53 2.80
C SER A 9 2.95 -22.05 1.79
N THR A 10 2.06 -22.95 2.20
CA THR A 10 1.00 -23.48 1.31
C THR A 10 0.10 -22.38 0.76
N ARG A 11 -0.08 -21.28 1.51
CA ARG A 11 -0.78 -20.09 1.04
C ARG A 11 0.01 -19.35 -0.03
N GLU A 12 1.28 -19.01 0.23
CA GLU A 12 2.16 -18.37 -0.76
C GLU A 12 2.18 -19.17 -2.06
N PHE A 13 2.31 -20.50 -1.96
CA PHE A 13 2.32 -21.38 -3.12
C PHE A 13 0.97 -21.36 -3.88
N SER A 14 -0.16 -21.35 -3.17
CA SER A 14 -1.49 -21.20 -3.80
C SER A 14 -1.65 -19.83 -4.48
N VAL A 15 -1.17 -18.73 -3.88
CA VAL A 15 -1.15 -17.39 -4.52
C VAL A 15 -0.31 -17.41 -5.78
N ILE A 16 0.87 -18.04 -5.76
CA ILE A 16 1.75 -18.16 -6.93
C ILE A 16 1.04 -18.94 -8.06
N ILE A 17 0.43 -20.08 -7.74
CA ILE A 17 -0.30 -20.90 -8.72
C ILE A 17 -1.41 -20.06 -9.37
N TRP A 18 -2.27 -19.43 -8.57
CA TRP A 18 -3.39 -18.65 -9.10
C TRP A 18 -2.93 -17.39 -9.85
N SER A 19 -1.84 -16.75 -9.43
CA SER A 19 -1.25 -15.62 -10.15
C SER A 19 -0.76 -16.07 -11.54
N LEU A 20 -0.09 -17.21 -11.64
CA LEU A 20 0.33 -17.79 -12.92
C LEU A 20 -0.88 -18.12 -13.81
N VAL A 21 -1.93 -18.74 -13.26
CA VAL A 21 -3.17 -19.01 -14.00
C VAL A 21 -3.79 -17.72 -14.53
N ILE A 22 -3.91 -16.68 -13.72
CA ILE A 22 -4.45 -15.38 -14.14
C ILE A 22 -3.59 -14.76 -15.24
N ILE A 23 -2.26 -14.77 -15.11
CA ILE A 23 -1.36 -14.25 -16.14
C ILE A 23 -1.57 -15.01 -17.46
N LEU A 24 -1.60 -16.34 -17.43
CA LEU A 24 -1.86 -17.15 -18.62
C LEU A 24 -3.22 -16.80 -19.25
N LEU A 25 -4.29 -16.75 -18.45
CA LEU A 25 -5.64 -16.35 -18.91
C LEU A 25 -5.66 -14.96 -19.55
N THR A 26 -4.90 -14.00 -19.00
CA THR A 26 -4.81 -12.65 -19.57
C THR A 26 -4.09 -12.62 -20.92
N LEU A 27 -3.13 -13.52 -21.15
CA LEU A 27 -2.40 -13.64 -22.40
C LEU A 27 -3.20 -14.34 -23.51
N PHE A 28 -4.14 -15.23 -23.15
CA PHE A 28 -4.98 -15.96 -24.11
C PHE A 28 -5.97 -15.05 -24.86
N LYS A 29 -6.65 -14.13 -24.17
CA LYS A 29 -7.65 -13.26 -24.81
C LYS A 29 -7.00 -11.98 -25.34
N LYS A 30 -7.04 -11.78 -26.67
CA LYS A 30 -6.46 -10.60 -27.34
C LYS A 30 -6.91 -9.27 -26.71
N THR A 31 -8.20 -9.13 -26.39
CA THR A 31 -8.76 -7.94 -25.75
C THR A 31 -8.14 -7.66 -24.38
N ILE A 32 -8.04 -8.70 -23.53
CA ILE A 32 -7.45 -8.60 -22.20
C ILE A 32 -5.94 -8.32 -22.31
N ARG A 33 -5.23 -9.02 -23.19
CA ARG A 33 -3.79 -8.83 -23.42
C ARG A 33 -3.45 -7.39 -23.80
N VAL A 34 -4.22 -6.79 -24.71
CA VAL A 34 -4.00 -5.38 -25.13
C VAL A 34 -4.26 -4.43 -23.96
N SER A 35 -5.34 -4.64 -23.18
CA SER A 35 -5.63 -3.83 -22.00
C SER A 35 -4.57 -3.97 -20.92
N ALA A 36 -4.12 -5.20 -20.64
CA ALA A 36 -3.05 -5.49 -19.68
C ALA A 36 -1.74 -4.82 -20.09
N GLY A 37 -1.38 -4.89 -21.38
CA GLY A 37 -0.20 -4.21 -21.91
C GLY A 37 -0.26 -2.69 -21.76
N LYS A 38 -1.43 -2.07 -21.95
CA LYS A 38 -1.63 -0.63 -21.69
C LYS A 38 -1.43 -0.29 -20.21
N VAL A 39 -2.01 -1.08 -19.31
CA VAL A 39 -1.84 -0.89 -17.86
C VAL A 39 -0.38 -1.00 -17.46
N LEU A 40 0.32 -2.04 -17.94
CA LEU A 40 1.75 -2.22 -17.70
C LEU A 40 2.58 -1.05 -18.23
N LYS A 41 2.26 -0.54 -19.43
CA LYS A 41 2.96 0.63 -20.00
C LYS A 41 2.77 1.89 -19.17
N VAL A 42 1.58 2.11 -18.60
CA VAL A 42 1.30 3.23 -17.70
C VAL A 42 2.02 3.04 -16.37
N PHE A 43 1.96 1.83 -15.81
CA PHE A 43 2.60 1.49 -14.54
C PHE A 43 4.13 1.61 -14.61
N LEU A 44 4.74 1.23 -15.75
CA LEU A 44 6.17 1.39 -16.02
C LEU A 44 6.51 2.74 -16.68
N GLY A 45 5.58 3.71 -16.63
CA GLY A 45 5.86 5.08 -17.08
C GLY A 45 6.97 5.71 -16.23
N ILE A 46 7.79 6.56 -16.84
CA ILE A 46 9.02 7.11 -16.24
C ILE A 46 8.83 7.67 -14.83
N LYS A 47 7.68 8.31 -14.53
CA LYS A 47 7.38 8.83 -13.19
C LYS A 47 7.15 7.75 -12.14
N ILE A 48 6.37 6.71 -12.45
CA ILE A 48 6.09 5.64 -11.51
C ILE A 48 7.32 4.74 -11.37
N ALA A 49 7.96 4.41 -12.50
CA ALA A 49 9.19 3.62 -12.52
C ALA A 49 10.33 4.29 -11.74
N SER A 50 10.49 5.62 -11.82
CA SER A 50 11.54 6.31 -11.06
C SER A 50 11.28 6.28 -9.55
N ILE A 51 10.04 6.46 -9.10
CA ILE A 51 9.66 6.36 -7.68
C ILE A 51 9.91 4.93 -7.17
N LEU A 52 9.48 3.92 -7.94
CA LEU A 52 9.68 2.52 -7.58
C LEU A 52 11.18 2.17 -7.53
N GLY A 53 11.96 2.60 -8.51
CA GLY A 53 13.42 2.38 -8.52
C GLY A 53 14.11 3.04 -7.32
N LEU A 54 13.76 4.29 -7.01
CA LEU A 54 14.29 5.01 -5.85
C LEU A 54 13.90 4.32 -4.53
N TYR A 55 12.67 3.80 -4.45
CA TYR A 55 12.23 3.04 -3.30
C TYR A 55 12.96 1.70 -3.16
N ILE A 56 13.19 0.96 -4.25
CA ILE A 56 13.95 -0.30 -4.22
C ILE A 56 15.38 -0.06 -3.71
N ILE A 57 16.03 1.01 -4.16
CA ILE A 57 17.37 1.40 -3.69
C ILE A 57 17.33 1.70 -2.18
N TYR A 58 16.39 2.55 -1.77
CA TYR A 58 16.20 2.91 -0.36
C TYR A 58 15.93 1.66 0.51
N TYR A 59 15.03 0.79 0.08
CA TYR A 59 14.66 -0.44 0.78
C TYR A 59 15.86 -1.39 0.90
N THR A 60 16.67 -1.51 -0.15
CA THR A 60 17.89 -2.31 -0.13
C THR A 60 18.88 -1.79 0.91
N ILE A 61 19.04 -0.46 1.00
CA ILE A 61 19.87 0.16 2.05
C ILE A 61 19.30 -0.13 3.43
N VAL A 62 17.98 -0.03 3.61
CA VAL A 62 17.31 -0.36 4.88
C VAL A 62 17.57 -1.80 5.29
N ILE A 63 17.39 -2.77 4.39
CA ILE A 63 17.66 -4.19 4.68
C ILE A 63 19.15 -4.41 5.01
N PHE A 64 20.05 -3.77 4.25
CA PHE A 64 21.49 -3.85 4.53
C PHE A 64 21.84 -3.30 5.92
N LEU A 65 21.25 -2.18 6.34
CA LEU A 65 21.43 -1.63 7.68
C LEU A 65 20.84 -2.56 8.76
N LEU A 66 19.66 -3.13 8.51
CA LEU A 66 19.01 -4.07 9.43
C LEU A 66 19.79 -5.37 9.61
N ASN A 67 20.50 -5.84 8.57
CA ASN A 67 21.35 -7.02 8.63
C ASN A 67 22.51 -6.88 9.64
N ASN A 68 22.88 -5.66 10.01
CA ASN A 68 23.88 -5.41 11.07
C ASN A 68 23.25 -5.41 12.48
N THR A 69 21.95 -5.68 12.60
CA THR A 69 21.21 -5.68 13.86
C THR A 69 20.67 -7.06 14.18
N ILE A 70 20.27 -7.28 15.43
CA ILE A 70 19.65 -8.53 15.88
C ILE A 70 18.25 -8.73 15.25
N LEU A 71 17.66 -7.67 14.68
CA LEU A 71 16.27 -7.64 14.22
C LEU A 71 16.05 -8.31 12.86
N TRP A 72 17.11 -8.49 12.05
CA TRP A 72 17.01 -9.10 10.72
C TRP A 72 18.15 -10.07 10.48
N ASP A 73 17.85 -11.17 9.80
CA ASP A 73 18.84 -12.11 9.27
C ASP A 73 18.39 -12.64 7.91
N ILE A 74 19.26 -13.42 7.25
CA ILE A 74 19.00 -13.96 5.92
C ILE A 74 17.75 -14.86 5.87
N GLY A 75 17.33 -15.43 6.99
CA GLY A 75 16.11 -16.23 7.09
C GLY A 75 14.85 -15.43 6.78
N LEU A 76 14.86 -14.12 7.04
CA LEU A 76 13.76 -13.20 6.79
C LEU A 76 13.78 -12.60 5.37
N LEU A 77 14.75 -12.93 4.52
CA LEU A 77 14.87 -12.37 3.17
C LEU A 77 13.60 -12.56 2.35
N LYS A 78 13.01 -13.77 2.42
CA LYS A 78 11.76 -14.09 1.73
C LYS A 78 10.63 -13.16 2.17
N ASP A 79 10.44 -13.01 3.47
CA ASP A 79 9.38 -12.19 4.05
C ASP A 79 9.61 -10.70 3.73
N SER A 80 10.88 -10.24 3.72
CA SER A 80 11.24 -8.89 3.27
C SER A 80 10.93 -8.63 1.79
N ILE A 81 11.07 -9.62 0.91
CA ILE A 81 10.70 -9.47 -0.52
C ILE A 81 9.18 -9.44 -0.68
N ILE A 82 8.46 -10.30 0.04
CA ILE A 82 6.98 -10.30 0.05
C ILE A 82 6.47 -8.94 0.55
N TRP A 83 7.04 -8.43 1.65
CA TRP A 83 6.71 -7.11 2.19
C TRP A 83 6.94 -5.99 1.17
N LEU A 84 8.07 -6.03 0.46
CA LEU A 84 8.41 -5.07 -0.59
C LEU A 84 7.36 -5.08 -1.71
N ILE A 85 6.92 -6.24 -2.17
CA ILE A 85 5.98 -6.31 -3.31
C ILE A 85 4.56 -5.91 -2.90
N PHE A 86 4.06 -6.43 -1.77
CA PHE A 86 2.66 -6.31 -1.41
C PHE A 86 2.40 -5.13 -0.48
N SER A 87 2.91 -5.22 0.75
CA SER A 87 2.57 -4.28 1.82
C SER A 87 3.12 -2.89 1.56
N SER A 88 4.36 -2.79 1.09
CA SER A 88 4.95 -1.49 0.78
C SER A 88 4.24 -0.77 -0.37
N SER A 89 3.80 -1.50 -1.40
CA SER A 89 3.03 -0.94 -2.52
C SER A 89 1.73 -0.30 -2.03
N ILE A 90 1.00 -0.99 -1.15
CA ILE A 90 -0.22 -0.46 -0.53
C ILE A 90 0.08 0.83 0.24
N LEU A 91 1.16 0.85 1.02
CA LEU A 91 1.54 2.00 1.82
C LEU A 91 2.01 3.19 0.99
N MET A 92 2.74 2.95 -0.11
CA MET A 92 3.10 3.99 -1.08
C MET A 92 1.87 4.60 -1.74
N PHE A 93 0.90 3.79 -2.17
CA PHE A 93 -0.33 4.32 -2.76
C PHE A 93 -1.15 5.12 -1.74
N ARG A 94 -1.23 4.65 -0.49
CA ARG A 94 -1.93 5.36 0.58
C ARG A 94 -1.25 6.68 0.93
N SER A 95 0.07 6.71 1.06
CA SER A 95 0.79 7.95 1.39
C SER A 95 0.56 9.08 0.38
N VAL A 96 0.32 8.73 -0.89
CA VAL A 96 -0.04 9.68 -1.95
C VAL A 96 -1.50 10.12 -1.88
N LYS A 97 -2.42 9.21 -1.49
CA LYS A 97 -3.88 9.41 -1.55
C LYS A 97 -4.50 10.01 -0.29
N THR A 98 -3.93 9.75 0.89
CA THR A 98 -4.50 10.18 2.18
C THR A 98 -4.75 11.69 2.20
N ASP A 99 -5.90 12.12 2.74
CA ASP A 99 -6.18 13.53 3.00
C ASP A 99 -5.07 14.08 3.89
N LYS A 100 -4.22 14.90 3.30
CA LYS A 100 -2.88 15.28 3.79
C LYS A 100 -2.95 16.27 4.97
N ASN A 101 -3.78 15.96 5.97
CA ASN A 101 -4.02 16.74 7.18
C ASN A 101 -3.05 16.34 8.31
N TYR A 102 -3.25 16.97 9.48
CA TYR A 102 -2.40 16.90 10.67
C TYR A 102 -1.99 15.49 11.13
N ASP A 103 -2.80 14.49 10.79
CA ASP A 103 -2.69 13.12 11.27
C ASP A 103 -2.07 12.15 10.26
N PHE A 104 -1.27 12.59 9.28
CA PHE A 104 -0.68 11.68 8.27
C PHE A 104 -0.01 10.43 8.88
N ILE A 105 0.79 10.63 9.93
CA ILE A 105 1.44 9.54 10.65
C ILE A 105 0.38 8.66 11.33
N VAL A 106 -0.57 9.25 12.04
CA VAL A 106 -1.64 8.52 12.75
C VAL A 106 -2.52 7.72 11.79
N LEU A 107 -2.88 8.28 10.63
CA LEU A 107 -3.68 7.62 9.59
C LEU A 107 -2.93 6.43 9.01
N LEU A 108 -1.63 6.61 8.73
CA LEU A 108 -0.78 5.48 8.35
C LEU A 108 -0.73 4.41 9.47
N PHE A 109 -0.60 4.81 10.73
CA PHE A 109 -0.58 3.88 11.89
C PHE A 109 -1.90 3.17 12.20
N GLN A 110 -3.05 3.80 11.95
CA GLN A 110 -4.35 3.14 12.11
C GLN A 110 -4.50 1.96 11.14
N ASP A 111 -4.03 2.15 9.91
CA ASP A 111 -4.06 1.13 8.88
C ASP A 111 -3.04 0.00 9.12
N PHE A 112 -1.92 0.30 9.80
CA PHE A 112 -0.87 -0.68 10.09
C PHE A 112 -1.30 -1.78 11.05
N LYS A 113 -2.19 -1.52 12.01
CA LYS A 113 -2.65 -2.55 12.96
C LYS A 113 -3.23 -3.76 12.22
N PHE A 114 -3.97 -3.49 11.15
CA PHE A 114 -4.54 -4.52 10.30
C PHE A 114 -3.49 -5.25 9.49
N ILE A 115 -2.50 -4.54 8.94
CA ILE A 115 -1.41 -5.13 8.14
C ILE A 115 -0.54 -6.05 8.99
N ILE A 116 -0.13 -5.61 10.19
CA ILE A 116 0.69 -6.44 11.10
C ILE A 116 -0.06 -7.70 11.51
N TYR A 117 -1.36 -7.58 11.84
CA TYR A 117 -2.19 -8.71 12.18
C TYR A 117 -2.33 -9.68 10.99
N PHE A 118 -2.66 -9.17 9.79
CA PHE A 118 -2.86 -10.00 8.62
C PHE A 118 -1.57 -10.68 8.15
N GLU A 119 -0.47 -9.94 8.09
CA GLU A 119 0.74 -10.43 7.45
C GLU A 119 1.46 -11.51 8.25
N PHE A 120 1.53 -11.35 9.58
CA PHE A 120 2.16 -12.34 10.43
C PHE A 120 1.21 -13.49 10.77
N LEU A 121 0.03 -13.18 11.33
CA LEU A 121 -0.81 -14.22 11.93
C LEU A 121 -1.50 -15.10 10.90
N VAL A 122 -1.94 -14.51 9.78
CA VAL A 122 -2.59 -15.30 8.74
C VAL A 122 -1.52 -16.18 8.10
N ASN A 123 -0.36 -15.66 7.69
CA ASN A 123 0.70 -16.45 7.02
C ASN A 123 1.36 -17.48 7.92
N PHE A 124 1.40 -17.27 9.24
CA PHE A 124 1.94 -18.26 10.16
C PHE A 124 1.09 -19.53 10.23
N TYR A 125 -0.25 -19.38 10.26
CA TYR A 125 -1.17 -20.52 10.27
C TYR A 125 -1.83 -20.71 8.91
N THR A 126 -1.24 -21.60 8.12
CA THR A 126 -1.78 -21.99 6.81
C THR A 126 -2.58 -23.29 6.87
N PHE A 127 -3.48 -23.46 5.90
CA PHE A 127 -4.19 -24.71 5.70
C PHE A 127 -3.39 -25.66 4.80
N ALA A 128 -3.82 -26.91 4.68
CA ALA A 128 -3.29 -27.83 3.68
C ALA A 128 -3.42 -27.21 2.28
N LEU A 129 -2.43 -27.48 1.40
CA LEU A 129 -2.35 -26.84 0.08
C LEU A 129 -3.65 -26.93 -0.73
N TRP A 130 -4.29 -28.09 -0.75
CA TRP A 130 -5.55 -28.27 -1.48
C TRP A 130 -6.69 -27.38 -0.93
N LYS A 131 -6.71 -27.10 0.38
CA LYS A 131 -7.68 -26.17 0.99
C LYS A 131 -7.36 -24.73 0.57
N GLU A 132 -6.10 -24.32 0.63
CA GLU A 132 -5.66 -22.98 0.20
C GLU A 132 -5.93 -22.75 -1.29
N LEU A 133 -5.81 -23.79 -2.14
CA LEU A 133 -6.14 -23.72 -3.56
C LEU A 133 -7.62 -23.44 -3.85
N ILE A 134 -8.52 -23.79 -2.92
CA ILE A 134 -9.96 -23.52 -3.01
C ILE A 134 -10.30 -22.18 -2.34
N ILE A 135 -9.75 -21.93 -1.14
CA ILE A 135 -10.07 -20.77 -0.32
C ILE A 135 -9.65 -19.46 -1.01
N ILE A 136 -8.41 -19.37 -1.50
CA ILE A 136 -7.86 -18.14 -2.09
C ILE A 136 -8.66 -17.64 -3.30
N PRO A 137 -8.93 -18.44 -4.35
CA PRO A 137 -9.70 -17.96 -5.49
C PRO A 137 -11.15 -17.66 -5.11
N SER A 138 -11.76 -18.45 -4.21
CA SER A 138 -13.13 -18.22 -3.75
C SER A 138 -13.26 -16.88 -3.03
N LEU A 139 -12.34 -16.59 -2.10
CA LEU A 139 -12.26 -15.30 -1.40
C LEU A 139 -12.02 -14.15 -2.38
N SER A 140 -11.09 -14.33 -3.32
CA SER A 140 -10.76 -13.32 -4.33
C SER A 140 -11.97 -13.00 -5.21
N LEU A 141 -12.73 -14.01 -5.64
CA LEU A 141 -13.94 -13.82 -6.43
C LEU A 141 -15.02 -13.06 -5.66
N ILE A 142 -15.28 -13.44 -4.41
CA ILE A 142 -16.26 -12.73 -3.54
C ILE A 142 -15.82 -11.28 -3.34
N ALA A 143 -14.53 -11.02 -3.09
CA ALA A 143 -13.99 -9.69 -2.92
C ALA A 143 -14.11 -8.83 -4.19
N ILE A 144 -13.81 -9.40 -5.37
CA ILE A 144 -13.98 -8.72 -6.65
C ILE A 144 -15.46 -8.42 -6.91
N MET A 145 -16.35 -9.37 -6.68
CA MET A 145 -17.80 -9.17 -6.84
C MET A 145 -18.32 -8.08 -5.89
N HIS A 146 -17.87 -8.09 -4.63
CA HIS A 146 -18.18 -7.06 -3.65
C HIS A 146 -17.77 -5.68 -4.17
N GLN A 147 -16.53 -5.56 -4.66
CA GLN A 147 -15.99 -4.29 -5.15
C GLN A 147 -16.67 -3.80 -6.43
N VAL A 148 -17.04 -4.70 -7.35
CA VAL A 148 -17.80 -4.35 -8.54
C VAL A 148 -19.22 -3.89 -8.17
N ALA A 149 -19.86 -4.58 -7.22
CA ALA A 149 -21.17 -4.19 -6.72
C ALA A 149 -21.13 -2.83 -6.02
N SER A 150 -20.12 -2.56 -5.18
CA SER A 150 -19.96 -1.28 -4.48
C SER A 150 -19.77 -0.11 -5.45
N MET A 151 -18.97 -0.29 -6.51
CA MET A 151 -18.81 0.73 -7.57
C MET A 151 -20.12 1.00 -8.33
N LYS A 152 -20.90 -0.06 -8.63
CA LYS A 152 -22.19 0.09 -9.33
C LYS A 152 -23.29 0.66 -8.43
N ALA A 153 -23.23 0.44 -7.12
CA ALA A 153 -24.18 0.94 -6.14
C ALA A 153 -24.29 2.48 -6.12
N VAL A 154 -23.25 3.18 -6.58
CA VAL A 154 -23.26 4.65 -6.75
C VAL A 154 -24.35 5.10 -7.75
N LYS A 155 -24.61 4.30 -8.79
CA LYS A 155 -25.56 4.64 -9.86
C LYS A 155 -26.91 3.94 -9.73
N ASN A 156 -26.94 2.74 -9.15
CA ASN A 156 -28.17 1.97 -9.00
C ASN A 156 -28.25 1.34 -7.60
N LYS A 157 -29.32 1.66 -6.87
CA LYS A 157 -29.52 1.27 -5.46
C LYS A 157 -29.62 -0.24 -5.26
N GLU A 158 -30.02 -1.01 -6.26
CA GLU A 158 -30.13 -2.48 -6.17
C GLU A 158 -28.78 -3.15 -5.87
N TYR A 159 -27.68 -2.61 -6.42
CA TYR A 159 -26.34 -3.12 -6.16
C TYR A 159 -25.86 -2.83 -4.73
N LYS A 160 -26.51 -1.91 -4.00
CA LYS A 160 -26.17 -1.63 -2.60
C LYS A 160 -26.47 -2.83 -1.71
N GLN A 161 -27.58 -3.52 -1.95
CA GLN A 161 -27.95 -4.70 -1.18
C GLN A 161 -26.97 -5.86 -1.45
N VAL A 162 -26.60 -6.08 -2.72
CA VAL A 162 -25.60 -7.09 -3.11
C VAL A 162 -24.24 -6.78 -2.49
N SER A 163 -23.79 -5.53 -2.54
CA SER A 163 -22.55 -5.11 -1.90
C SER A 163 -22.60 -5.35 -0.38
N SER A 164 -23.69 -4.98 0.29
CA SER A 164 -23.80 -5.21 1.74
C SER A 164 -23.76 -6.70 2.08
N TYR A 165 -24.44 -7.54 1.30
CA TYR A 165 -24.47 -8.99 1.53
C TYR A 165 -23.09 -9.63 1.33
N LEU A 166 -22.42 -9.33 0.22
CA LEU A 166 -21.06 -9.82 -0.04
C LEU A 166 -20.06 -9.29 1.01
N GLY A 167 -20.23 -8.05 1.46
CA GLY A 167 -19.44 -7.46 2.53
C GLY A 167 -19.59 -8.25 3.85
N ASN A 168 -20.83 -8.57 4.23
CA ASN A 168 -21.11 -9.38 5.42
C ASN A 168 -20.49 -10.78 5.32
N ILE A 169 -20.56 -11.43 4.16
CA ILE A 169 -19.90 -12.73 3.93
C ILE A 169 -18.40 -12.61 4.15
N LEU A 170 -17.75 -11.59 3.56
CA LEU A 170 -16.31 -11.36 3.75
C LEU A 170 -15.98 -11.13 5.22
N SER A 171 -16.77 -10.33 5.93
CA SER A 171 -16.58 -10.09 7.37
C SER A 171 -16.68 -11.38 8.19
N ILE A 172 -17.67 -12.24 7.91
CA ILE A 172 -17.81 -13.54 8.58
C ILE A 172 -16.59 -14.42 8.32
N ILE A 173 -16.10 -14.49 7.07
CA ILE A 173 -14.92 -15.30 6.74
C ILE A 173 -13.69 -14.77 7.47
N VAL A 174 -13.48 -13.46 7.50
CA VAL A 174 -12.38 -12.85 8.27
C VAL A 174 -12.48 -13.22 9.75
N ILE A 175 -13.67 -13.12 10.35
CA ILE A 175 -13.89 -13.50 11.76
C ILE A 175 -13.56 -14.98 12.00
N LEU A 176 -13.98 -15.88 11.11
CA LEU A 176 -13.69 -17.32 11.21
C LEU A 176 -12.19 -17.60 11.10
N LEU A 177 -11.49 -16.96 10.16
CA LEU A 177 -10.05 -17.08 10.00
C LEU A 177 -9.31 -16.55 11.24
N CYS A 178 -9.68 -15.36 11.73
CA CYS A 178 -9.13 -14.80 12.96
C CYS A 178 -9.35 -15.74 14.15
N SER A 179 -10.56 -16.28 14.30
CA SER A 179 -10.89 -17.22 15.39
C SER A 179 -10.05 -18.49 15.33
N TYR A 180 -9.82 -19.04 14.13
CA TYR A 180 -8.95 -20.19 13.93
C TYR A 180 -7.50 -19.89 14.32
N VAL A 181 -6.99 -18.72 13.92
CA VAL A 181 -5.64 -18.28 14.31
C VAL A 181 -5.57 -18.11 15.84
N PHE A 182 -6.54 -17.44 16.46
CA PHE A 182 -6.59 -17.30 17.92
C PHE A 182 -6.61 -18.64 18.65
N TYR A 183 -7.43 -19.59 18.18
CA TYR A 183 -7.45 -20.94 18.72
C TYR A 183 -6.05 -21.60 18.63
N LYS A 184 -5.40 -21.50 17.47
CA LYS A 184 -4.05 -22.05 17.27
C LYS A 184 -2.99 -21.39 18.14
N ILE A 185 -3.07 -20.08 18.34
CA ILE A 185 -2.19 -19.34 19.26
C ILE A 185 -2.34 -19.92 20.68
N ILE A 186 -3.57 -20.07 21.17
CA ILE A 186 -3.82 -20.56 22.54
C ILE A 186 -3.34 -22.02 22.70
N THR A 187 -3.61 -22.89 21.73
CA THR A 187 -3.24 -24.31 21.83
C THR A 187 -1.74 -24.56 21.64
N ASN A 188 -1.08 -23.77 20.78
CA ASN A 188 0.30 -24.01 20.33
C ASN A 188 1.23 -22.79 20.54
N TYR A 189 1.03 -22.01 21.60
CA TYR A 189 1.79 -20.78 21.83
C TYR A 189 3.31 -20.99 21.90
N LYS A 190 3.78 -22.15 22.37
CA LYS A 190 5.22 -22.47 22.45
C LYS A 190 5.91 -22.45 21.08
N GLN A 191 5.19 -22.80 20.02
CA GLN A 191 5.72 -22.78 18.65
C GLN A 191 5.88 -21.34 18.13
N LEU A 192 5.09 -20.39 18.63
CA LEU A 192 5.22 -18.96 18.29
C LEU A 192 6.40 -18.28 19.01
N LEU A 193 6.73 -18.75 20.22
CA LEU A 193 7.77 -18.14 21.07
C LEU A 193 9.20 -18.55 20.70
N THR A 194 9.42 -19.15 19.53
CA THR A 194 10.78 -19.40 19.05
C THR A 194 11.45 -18.09 18.63
N TYR A 195 12.77 -18.03 18.76
CA TYR A 195 13.54 -16.83 18.44
C TYR A 195 13.36 -16.37 16.98
N GLU A 196 13.29 -17.31 16.04
CA GLU A 196 13.05 -17.02 14.61
C GLU A 196 11.66 -16.43 14.36
N ASN A 197 10.63 -16.99 14.99
CA ASN A 197 9.25 -16.53 14.84
C ASN A 197 9.03 -15.16 15.49
N TYR A 198 9.74 -14.86 16.57
CA TYR A 198 9.73 -13.54 17.17
C TYR A 198 10.28 -12.47 16.22
N LYS A 199 11.36 -12.76 15.47
CA LYS A 199 11.87 -11.83 14.45
C LYS A 199 10.87 -11.64 13.31
N SER A 200 10.25 -12.73 12.81
CA SER A 200 9.23 -12.66 11.77
C SER A 200 8.00 -11.85 12.22
N LEU A 201 7.63 -11.93 13.50
CA LEU A 201 6.54 -11.13 14.11
C LEU A 201 6.87 -9.63 14.14
N LEU A 202 8.11 -9.29 14.51
CA LEU A 202 8.56 -7.91 14.58
C LEU A 202 8.88 -7.31 13.21
N LEU A 203 9.18 -8.14 12.22
CA LEU A 203 9.64 -7.70 10.89
C LEU A 203 8.69 -6.67 10.26
N PRO A 204 7.36 -6.88 10.15
CA PRO A 204 6.44 -5.86 9.65
C PRO A 204 6.55 -4.52 10.39
N ILE A 205 6.67 -4.54 11.72
CA ILE A 205 6.76 -3.34 12.56
C ILE A 205 8.07 -2.59 12.27
N VAL A 206 9.18 -3.31 12.24
CA VAL A 206 10.51 -2.75 11.94
C VAL A 206 10.54 -2.16 10.53
N LEU A 207 10.00 -2.87 9.54
CA LEU A 207 9.94 -2.41 8.16
C LEU A 207 9.03 -1.18 8.00
N ILE A 208 7.90 -1.10 8.71
CA ILE A 208 7.08 0.11 8.73
C ILE A 208 7.86 1.29 9.28
N LEU A 209 8.45 1.16 10.47
CA LEU A 209 9.15 2.25 11.16
C LEU A 209 10.32 2.77 10.33
N THR A 210 11.10 1.84 9.76
CA THR A 210 12.25 2.18 8.93
C THR A 210 11.86 2.80 7.59
N ASN A 211 10.73 2.41 6.99
CA ASN A 211 10.26 2.97 5.71
C ASN A 211 9.36 4.21 5.84
N LEU A 212 8.94 4.56 7.06
CA LEU A 212 8.11 5.75 7.32
C LEU A 212 8.71 7.06 6.80
N PRO A 213 10.03 7.33 6.92
CA PRO A 213 10.64 8.53 6.33
C PRO A 213 10.41 8.61 4.82
N PHE A 214 10.55 7.49 4.10
CA PHE A 214 10.32 7.44 2.67
C PHE A 214 8.86 7.77 2.32
N TYR A 215 7.91 7.16 3.03
CA TYR A 215 6.48 7.42 2.78
C TYR A 215 6.12 8.89 3.04
N TYR A 216 6.73 9.52 4.04
CA TYR A 216 6.57 10.95 4.29
C TYR A 216 7.13 11.80 3.14
N PHE A 217 8.35 11.51 2.67
CA PHE A 217 8.93 12.22 1.52
C PHE A 217 8.10 12.05 0.25
N LEU A 218 7.56 10.86 0.02
CA LEU A 218 6.68 10.58 -1.11
C LEU A 218 5.39 11.41 -1.04
N ALA A 219 4.76 11.47 0.14
CA ALA A 219 3.57 12.28 0.38
C ALA A 219 3.85 13.78 0.19
N LEU A 220 4.98 14.27 0.70
CA LEU A 220 5.43 15.65 0.57
C LEU A 220 5.68 16.02 -0.90
N TRP A 221 6.41 15.19 -1.63
CA TRP A 221 6.69 15.41 -3.04
C TRP A 221 5.40 15.41 -3.87
N SER A 222 4.49 14.46 -3.63
CA SER A 222 3.16 14.44 -4.25
C SER A 222 2.36 15.71 -3.92
N ALA A 223 2.44 16.24 -2.70
CA ALA A 223 1.77 17.47 -2.30
C ALA A 223 2.30 18.68 -3.07
N TYR A 224 3.62 18.79 -3.21
CA TYR A 224 4.25 19.83 -4.02
C TYR A 224 3.89 19.74 -5.49
N GLU A 225 3.91 18.53 -6.08
CA GLU A 225 3.52 18.35 -7.49
C GLU A 225 2.07 18.80 -7.69
N SER A 226 1.16 18.40 -6.81
CA SER A 226 -0.25 18.79 -6.86
C SER A 226 -0.43 20.31 -6.75
N MET A 227 0.26 20.96 -5.80
CA MET A 227 0.24 22.41 -5.62
C MET A 227 0.79 23.14 -6.85
N PHE A 228 1.90 22.67 -7.42
CA PHE A 228 2.52 23.27 -8.60
C PHE A 228 1.71 23.07 -9.87
N VAL A 229 0.95 21.98 -10.00
CA VAL A 229 -0.01 21.80 -11.08
C VAL A 229 -1.15 22.81 -10.94
N ARG A 230 -1.72 23.00 -9.74
CA ARG A 230 -2.73 24.05 -9.50
C ARG A 230 -2.23 25.44 -9.86
N LEU A 231 -1.01 25.80 -9.44
CA LEU A 231 -0.40 27.09 -9.82
C LEU A 231 -0.34 27.28 -11.35
N LYS A 232 0.00 26.23 -12.09
CA LYS A 232 0.06 26.27 -13.56
C LYS A 232 -1.30 26.43 -14.22
N LEU A 233 -2.38 26.00 -13.55
CA LEU A 233 -3.74 26.11 -14.06
C LEU A 233 -4.31 27.52 -13.89
N PHE A 234 -3.96 28.22 -12.80
CA PHE A 234 -4.58 29.50 -12.44
C PHE A 234 -3.71 30.74 -12.69
N TYR A 235 -2.39 30.60 -12.90
CA TYR A 235 -1.48 31.75 -13.00
C TYR A 235 -0.62 31.78 -14.26
N SER A 236 -0.04 32.96 -14.55
CA SER A 236 0.83 33.17 -15.71
C SER A 236 2.26 32.64 -15.51
N PHE A 237 2.97 32.29 -16.60
CA PHE A 237 4.28 31.64 -16.55
C PHE A 237 5.37 32.41 -15.79
N LYS A 238 5.44 33.74 -15.95
CA LYS A 238 6.48 34.58 -15.30
C LYS A 238 6.35 34.58 -13.78
N GLU A 239 5.11 34.59 -13.34
CA GLU A 239 4.62 34.66 -11.97
C GLU A 239 4.80 33.34 -11.21
N ILE A 240 4.57 32.21 -11.88
CA ILE A 240 4.71 30.86 -11.32
C ILE A 240 6.12 30.59 -10.81
N LYS A 241 7.17 31.05 -11.52
CA LYS A 241 8.57 30.78 -11.11
C LYS A 241 8.89 31.43 -9.76
N LYS A 242 8.43 32.67 -9.56
CA LYS A 242 8.59 33.40 -8.30
C LYS A 242 7.78 32.75 -7.17
N ALA A 243 6.52 32.43 -7.43
CA ALA A 243 5.63 31.78 -6.47
C ALA A 243 6.19 30.44 -5.99
N LYS A 244 6.65 29.58 -6.92
CA LYS A 244 7.25 28.27 -6.56
C LYS A 244 8.41 28.38 -5.60
N ARG A 245 9.32 29.34 -5.82
CA ARG A 245 10.49 29.54 -4.96
C ARG A 245 10.08 29.99 -3.55
N ILE A 246 9.16 30.94 -3.46
CA ILE A 246 8.66 31.46 -2.17
C ILE A 246 7.92 30.35 -1.40
N LEU A 247 7.01 29.65 -2.07
CA LEU A 247 6.24 28.56 -1.46
C LEU A 247 7.12 27.41 -1.01
N PHE A 248 8.14 27.03 -1.78
CA PHE A 248 9.09 25.99 -1.38
C PHE A 248 9.91 26.41 -0.14
N LEU A 249 10.38 27.67 -0.10
CA LEU A 249 11.13 28.18 1.05
C LEU A 249 10.27 28.35 2.31
N PHE A 250 8.97 28.63 2.15
CA PHE A 250 8.03 28.74 3.26
C PHE A 250 7.61 27.37 3.80
N CYS A 251 7.15 26.47 2.92
CA CYS A 251 6.61 25.18 3.33
C CYS A 251 7.72 24.18 3.73
N LYS A 252 8.91 24.24 3.11
CA LYS A 252 10.05 23.34 3.36
C LYS A 252 9.62 21.86 3.41
N PHE A 253 9.89 21.18 4.52
CA PHE A 253 9.53 19.78 4.77
C PHE A 253 8.21 19.62 5.54
N ASN A 254 7.42 20.67 5.70
CA ASN A 254 6.16 20.61 6.41
C ASN A 254 5.02 20.28 5.44
N LEU A 255 4.57 19.02 5.47
CA LEU A 255 3.48 18.51 4.63
C LEU A 255 2.18 19.32 4.82
N GLN A 256 1.86 19.69 6.06
CA GLN A 256 0.63 20.43 6.39
C GLN A 256 0.62 21.79 5.71
N LYS A 257 1.72 22.54 5.80
CA LYS A 257 1.85 23.85 5.14
C LYS A 257 1.64 23.77 3.63
N VAL A 258 2.22 22.76 2.96
CA VAL A 258 2.04 22.57 1.51
C VAL A 258 0.56 22.37 1.17
N VAL A 259 -0.16 21.61 1.99
CA VAL A 259 -1.55 21.23 1.74
C VAL A 259 -2.49 22.39 2.01
N GLU A 260 -2.27 23.13 3.10
CA GLU A 260 -3.06 24.33 3.43
C GLU A 260 -2.91 25.41 2.37
N VAL A 261 -1.69 25.69 1.93
CA VAL A 261 -1.43 26.63 0.83
C VAL A 261 -2.08 26.13 -0.47
N SER A 262 -1.94 24.83 -0.79
CA SER A 262 -2.53 24.23 -2.00
C SER A 262 -4.06 24.36 -2.07
N LYS A 263 -4.75 24.30 -0.92
CA LYS A 263 -6.21 24.50 -0.83
C LYS A 263 -6.64 25.94 -1.13
N LYS A 264 -5.76 26.92 -0.94
CA LYS A 264 -6.05 28.35 -1.15
C LYS A 264 -5.78 28.83 -2.58
N ILE A 265 -5.10 28.03 -3.39
CA ILE A 265 -4.82 28.34 -4.79
C ILE A 265 -6.09 28.12 -5.61
N ASN A 266 -6.79 29.21 -5.89
CA ASN A 266 -8.02 29.25 -6.69
C ASN A 266 -7.94 30.34 -7.76
N PHE A 267 -8.95 30.40 -8.64
CA PHE A 267 -9.03 31.40 -9.71
C PHE A 267 -9.07 32.85 -9.19
N ASP A 268 -9.73 33.09 -8.05
CA ASP A 268 -9.96 34.44 -7.53
C ASP A 268 -8.79 35.02 -6.71
N THR A 269 -7.81 34.20 -6.33
CA THR A 269 -6.67 34.62 -5.51
C THR A 269 -5.52 35.10 -6.38
N THR A 270 -5.05 36.35 -6.23
CA THR A 270 -3.83 36.79 -6.91
C THR A 270 -2.58 36.17 -6.27
N ILE A 271 -1.44 36.17 -6.97
CA ILE A 271 -0.18 35.66 -6.41
C ILE A 271 0.31 36.53 -5.25
N ASP A 272 0.09 37.84 -5.30
CA ASP A 272 0.52 38.72 -4.23
C ASP A 272 -0.34 38.49 -2.97
N ASP A 273 -1.63 38.23 -3.11
CA ASP A 273 -2.49 37.79 -1.99
C ASP A 273 -2.02 36.46 -1.41
N LEU A 274 -1.68 35.49 -2.27
CA LEU A 274 -1.14 34.20 -1.85
C LEU A 274 0.18 34.36 -1.08
N ILE A 275 1.09 35.21 -1.56
CA ILE A 275 2.37 35.48 -0.93
C ILE A 275 2.18 36.22 0.40
N ASN A 276 1.30 37.21 0.46
CA ASN A 276 1.01 37.97 1.67
C ASN A 276 0.39 37.07 2.74
N HIS A 277 -0.54 36.20 2.33
CA HIS A 277 -1.12 35.23 3.22
C HIS A 277 -0.08 34.25 3.78
N VAL A 278 0.80 33.74 2.91
CA VAL A 278 1.91 32.87 3.31
C VAL A 278 2.85 33.56 4.29
N LYS A 279 3.11 34.86 4.14
CA LYS A 279 3.93 35.62 5.10
C LYS A 279 3.24 35.86 6.45
N SER A 280 1.91 35.79 6.50
CA SER A 280 1.12 36.01 7.73
C SER A 280 0.91 34.75 8.59
N MET A 281 1.24 33.57 8.06
CA MET A 281 1.21 32.26 8.74
C MET A 281 2.55 31.92 9.39
#